data_AF-A0A957LFF7-F1
#
_entry.id   AF-A0A957LFF7-F1
#
_cell.length_a   1.000
_cell.length_b   1.000
_cell.length_c   1.000
_cell.angle_alpha   90.00
_cell.angle_beta   90.00
_cell.angle_gamma   90.00
#
_symmetry.space_group_name_H-M   'P 1'
#
loop_
_entity.id
_entity.type
_entity.pdbx_description
1 polymer ?
#
loop_
_entity_poly.entity_id
_entity_poly.type
_entity_poly.pdbx_seq_one_letter_code
_entity_poly.pdbx_strand_id
1 'polypeptide(L)'
;NVLLVSPDIQGELPQMHSGLNGNRLATLNGDFRAGLTQFSPDGNSLIIAYYSSYGELLRTDGTFIKLLSGRVNQAAYNPSNGRLIVGYDNFLEPTTLPAEMLNSTNGAVIQVFSDEVEYMEFSPNGLYLIIDYVDKPGELRSGLDGTLIREFPDELQASSWTFNPLETFIAVIYETQQVEIFNTQGIYTASLNDNLRFSNGRVIFLDRAQTATTLYQDNHAYLLDIEWLNAMLGEADTLLPSQLISLACQYPLNNGEVLDDPELLAELQKYLDALKVCEEFSER
;
A
#
# COMPACT_ATOMS: atom_id res chain seq x y z
N ASN A 1 1.92 25.69 -6.16
CA ASN A 1 2.18 26.77 -7.14
C ASN A 1 1.49 26.58 -8.49
N VAL A 2 0.61 25.60 -8.65
CA VAL A 2 -0.13 25.36 -9.88
C VAL A 2 -1.62 25.26 -9.52
N LEU A 3 -2.47 25.82 -10.37
CA LEU A 3 -3.93 25.71 -10.30
C LEU A 3 -4.41 25.03 -11.57
N LEU A 4 -5.26 24.02 -11.43
CA LEU A 4 -5.99 23.44 -12.54
C LEU A 4 -7.39 24.05 -12.56
N VAL A 5 -7.76 24.64 -13.68
CA VAL A 5 -9.01 25.37 -13.85
C VAL A 5 -9.81 24.67 -14.93
N SER A 6 -10.97 24.12 -14.57
CA SER A 6 -11.95 23.66 -15.56
C SER A 6 -12.96 24.79 -15.80
N PRO A 7 -13.05 25.36 -17.01
CA PRO A 7 -14.02 26.39 -17.31
C PRO A 7 -15.43 25.80 -17.40
N ASP A 8 -16.41 26.49 -16.84
CA ASP A 8 -17.84 26.13 -16.93
C ASP A 8 -18.47 26.56 -18.28
N ILE A 9 -17.63 26.81 -19.29
CA ILE A 9 -18.04 27.31 -20.61
C ILE A 9 -17.93 26.17 -21.60
N GLN A 10 -19.06 25.82 -22.24
CA GLN A 10 -19.12 24.74 -23.21
C GLN A 10 -18.14 24.98 -24.37
N GLY A 11 -17.20 24.04 -24.56
CA GLY A 11 -16.21 24.08 -25.64
C GLY A 11 -14.86 24.72 -25.27
N GLU A 12 -14.70 25.26 -24.06
CA GLU A 12 -13.38 25.63 -23.56
C GLU A 12 -12.70 24.45 -22.89
N LEU A 13 -11.42 24.25 -23.20
CA LEU A 13 -10.62 23.21 -22.60
C LEU A 13 -10.11 23.66 -21.21
N PRO A 14 -9.99 22.74 -20.23
CA PRO A 14 -9.36 23.03 -18.96
C PRO A 14 -7.94 23.57 -19.12
N GLN A 15 -7.51 24.38 -18.17
CA GLN A 15 -6.24 25.09 -18.22
C GLN A 15 -5.44 24.87 -16.96
N MET A 16 -4.12 24.81 -17.13
CA MET A 16 -3.17 24.92 -16.05
C MET A 16 -2.73 26.37 -15.91
N HIS A 17 -2.73 26.89 -14.69
CA HIS A 17 -2.27 28.23 -14.36
C HIS A 17 -1.20 28.20 -13.27
N SER A 18 -0.31 29.18 -13.30
CA SER A 18 0.58 29.44 -12.18
C SER A 18 -0.23 29.97 -11.01
N GLY A 19 -0.18 29.30 -9.87
CA GLY A 19 -0.76 29.78 -8.62
C GLY A 19 -0.06 31.04 -8.06
N LEU A 20 1.09 31.44 -8.61
CA LEU A 20 1.83 32.63 -8.16
C LEU A 20 1.34 33.92 -8.83
N ASN A 21 0.97 33.86 -10.12
CA ASN A 21 0.62 35.05 -10.89
C ASN A 21 -0.63 34.87 -11.78
N GLY A 22 -1.26 33.71 -11.78
CA GLY A 22 -2.46 33.41 -12.56
C GLY A 22 -2.21 33.20 -14.06
N ASN A 23 -0.97 33.31 -14.53
CA ASN A 23 -0.67 33.12 -15.96
C ASN A 23 -0.97 31.68 -16.38
N ARG A 24 -1.58 31.53 -17.55
CA ARG A 24 -1.78 30.21 -18.17
C ARG A 24 -0.43 29.58 -18.51
N LEU A 25 -0.22 28.37 -18.02
CA LEU A 25 0.96 27.53 -18.25
C LEU A 25 0.72 26.56 -19.40
N ALA A 26 -0.45 25.90 -19.43
CA ALA A 26 -0.82 24.95 -20.46
C ALA A 26 -2.34 24.91 -20.68
N THR A 27 -2.75 24.44 -21.85
CA THR A 27 -4.13 24.00 -22.12
C THR A 27 -4.15 22.48 -22.03
N LEU A 28 -5.13 21.93 -21.31
CA LEU A 28 -5.30 20.50 -21.08
C LEU A 28 -6.21 19.89 -22.15
N ASN A 29 -6.07 18.59 -22.41
CA ASN A 29 -6.75 17.92 -23.52
C ASN A 29 -8.19 17.45 -23.21
N GLY A 30 -8.75 17.82 -22.06
CA GLY A 30 -10.13 17.51 -21.72
C GLY A 30 -10.44 17.66 -20.23
N ASP A 31 -11.63 17.24 -19.84
CA ASP A 31 -12.06 17.22 -18.44
C ASP A 31 -11.23 16.21 -17.65
N PHE A 32 -10.51 16.72 -16.66
CA PHE A 32 -9.59 15.94 -15.85
C PHE A 32 -10.30 15.30 -14.64
N ARG A 33 -9.85 14.11 -14.27
CA ARG A 33 -10.27 13.35 -13.09
C ARG A 33 -9.45 13.84 -11.90
N ALA A 34 -10.03 14.71 -11.08
CA ALA A 34 -9.31 15.33 -9.95
C ALA A 34 -8.66 14.30 -9.01
N GLY A 35 -9.31 13.17 -8.72
CA GLY A 35 -8.78 12.13 -7.84
C GLY A 35 -7.60 11.31 -8.40
N LEU A 36 -7.37 11.35 -9.72
CA LEU A 36 -6.23 10.69 -10.38
C LEU A 36 -5.18 11.69 -10.89
N THR A 37 -5.46 12.98 -10.75
CA THR A 37 -4.55 14.04 -11.14
C THR A 37 -3.66 14.39 -9.95
N GLN A 38 -2.36 14.13 -10.08
CA GLN A 38 -1.43 14.13 -8.96
C GLN A 38 -0.14 14.85 -9.31
N PHE A 39 0.44 15.57 -8.34
CA PHE A 39 1.79 16.11 -8.43
C PHE A 39 2.81 15.06 -7.98
N SER A 40 4.01 15.09 -8.56
CA SER A 40 5.14 14.35 -8.00
C SER A 40 5.49 14.88 -6.60
N PRO A 41 6.09 14.05 -5.72
CA PRO A 41 6.50 14.46 -4.38
C PRO A 41 7.47 15.65 -4.36
N ASP A 42 8.33 15.76 -5.38
CA ASP A 42 9.25 16.89 -5.56
C ASP A 42 8.59 18.14 -6.18
N GLY A 43 7.32 18.04 -6.60
CA GLY A 43 6.55 19.12 -7.20
C GLY A 43 7.00 19.54 -8.59
N ASN A 44 7.86 18.76 -9.27
CA ASN A 44 8.41 19.12 -10.57
C ASN A 44 7.59 18.60 -11.76
N SER A 45 6.79 17.54 -11.56
CA SER A 45 5.89 16.99 -12.55
C SER A 45 4.49 16.77 -12.01
N LEU A 46 3.56 16.51 -12.92
CA LEU A 46 2.21 16.10 -12.60
C LEU A 46 1.65 15.20 -13.70
N ILE A 47 0.85 14.23 -13.28
CA ILE A 47 0.02 13.44 -14.18
C ILE A 47 -1.37 14.03 -14.22
N ILE A 48 -1.92 14.22 -15.41
CA ILE A 48 -3.32 14.56 -15.64
C ILE A 48 -4.02 13.33 -16.22
N ALA A 49 -5.02 12.84 -15.49
CA ALA A 49 -5.91 11.80 -15.97
C ALA A 49 -7.20 12.43 -16.48
N TYR A 50 -7.76 11.94 -17.58
CA TYR A 50 -9.00 12.47 -18.16
C TYR A 50 -10.12 11.44 -18.17
N TYR A 51 -11.38 11.89 -18.28
CA TYR A 51 -12.53 10.99 -18.39
C TYR A 51 -12.63 10.28 -19.74
N SER A 52 -12.25 10.97 -20.82
CA SER A 52 -12.54 10.53 -22.20
C SER A 52 -11.36 10.65 -23.14
N SER A 53 -10.16 10.94 -22.62
CA SER A 53 -8.94 11.10 -23.40
C SER A 53 -7.76 10.45 -22.71
N TYR A 54 -6.66 10.33 -23.45
CA TYR A 54 -5.43 9.74 -22.96
C TYR A 54 -4.80 10.68 -21.94
N GLY A 55 -4.26 10.11 -20.86
CA GLY A 55 -3.61 10.91 -19.83
C GLY A 55 -2.35 11.62 -20.34
N GLU A 56 -1.92 12.64 -19.60
CA GLU A 56 -0.71 13.41 -19.91
C GLU A 56 0.21 13.49 -18.70
N LEU A 57 1.51 13.44 -18.96
CA LEU A 57 2.55 13.78 -18.01
C LEU A 57 3.14 15.13 -18.40
N LEU A 58 3.18 16.08 -17.48
CA LEU A 58 3.69 17.43 -17.68
C LEU A 58 4.67 17.80 -16.56
N ARG A 59 5.50 18.81 -16.83
CA ARG A 59 6.16 19.60 -15.78
C ARG A 59 5.17 20.57 -15.16
N THR A 60 5.43 20.97 -13.92
CA THR A 60 4.60 21.97 -13.22
C THR A 60 4.71 23.39 -13.79
N ASP A 61 5.63 23.64 -14.72
CA ASP A 61 5.69 24.86 -15.53
C ASP A 61 4.81 24.82 -16.80
N GLY A 62 4.09 23.71 -17.02
CA GLY A 62 3.24 23.49 -18.20
C GLY A 62 3.94 22.80 -19.37
N THR A 63 5.24 22.50 -19.27
CA THR A 63 5.95 21.79 -20.34
C THR A 63 5.41 20.37 -20.47
N PHE A 64 4.92 20.02 -21.65
CA PHE A 64 4.50 18.65 -21.98
C PHE A 64 5.70 17.69 -21.95
N ILE A 65 5.55 16.56 -21.24
CA ILE A 65 6.56 15.51 -21.17
C ILE A 65 6.15 14.33 -22.05
N LYS A 66 4.94 13.80 -21.86
CA LYS A 66 4.50 12.58 -22.55
C LYS A 66 2.97 12.47 -22.60
N LEU A 67 2.47 11.98 -23.74
CA LEU A 67 1.13 11.41 -23.87
C LEU A 67 1.19 9.97 -23.39
N LEU A 68 0.34 9.61 -22.43
CA LEU A 68 0.29 8.27 -21.87
C LEU A 68 -0.41 7.30 -22.84
N SER A 69 -0.19 6.01 -22.64
CA SER A 69 -0.57 4.97 -23.61
C SER A 69 -2.08 4.77 -23.75
N GLY A 70 -2.88 5.29 -22.80
CA GLY A 70 -4.34 5.25 -22.84
C GLY A 70 -4.99 6.12 -21.78
N ARG A 71 -6.29 5.88 -21.53
CA ARG A 71 -7.02 6.51 -20.43
C ARG A 71 -6.49 5.97 -19.09
N VAL A 72 -6.06 6.87 -18.22
CA VAL A 72 -5.51 6.49 -16.90
C VAL A 72 -6.63 6.05 -15.97
N ASN A 73 -6.52 4.84 -15.42
CA ASN A 73 -7.42 4.33 -14.38
C ASN A 73 -6.80 4.40 -12.98
N GLN A 74 -5.49 4.24 -12.89
CA GLN A 74 -4.75 4.31 -11.64
C GLN A 74 -3.37 4.94 -11.90
N ALA A 75 -2.88 5.73 -10.96
CA ALA A 75 -1.53 6.24 -11.00
C ALA A 75 -1.03 6.52 -9.59
N ALA A 76 0.27 6.33 -9.37
CA ALA A 76 0.91 6.71 -8.12
C ALA A 76 2.35 7.15 -8.39
N TYR A 77 2.76 8.24 -7.75
CA TYR A 77 4.17 8.58 -7.69
C TYR A 77 4.84 7.81 -6.57
N ASN A 78 6.03 7.31 -6.85
CA ASN A 78 6.92 6.81 -5.82
C ASN A 78 7.35 7.98 -4.93
N PRO A 79 7.23 7.86 -3.60
CA PRO A 79 7.44 8.96 -2.67
C PRO A 79 8.89 9.45 -2.59
N SER A 80 9.89 8.67 -3.03
CA SER A 80 11.30 8.96 -2.78
C SER A 80 12.17 9.17 -4.02
N ASN A 81 11.77 8.67 -5.19
CA ASN A 81 12.72 8.53 -6.32
C ASN A 81 12.22 9.05 -7.70
N GLY A 82 11.05 9.67 -7.77
CA GLY A 82 10.51 10.23 -9.02
C GLY A 82 10.09 9.17 -10.06
N ARG A 83 9.79 7.95 -9.62
CA ARG A 83 9.07 6.97 -10.45
C ARG A 83 7.57 7.26 -10.43
N LEU A 84 6.92 6.98 -11.53
CA LEU A 84 5.47 7.06 -11.67
C LEU A 84 4.99 5.72 -12.19
N ILE A 85 4.07 5.08 -11.48
CA ILE A 85 3.37 3.90 -11.98
C ILE A 85 2.03 4.36 -12.58
N VAL A 86 1.66 3.83 -13.75
CA VAL A 86 0.41 4.16 -14.45
C VAL A 86 -0.28 2.87 -14.88
N GLY A 87 -1.53 2.70 -14.45
CA GLY A 87 -2.46 1.68 -14.90
C GLY A 87 -3.54 2.29 -15.79
N TYR A 88 -3.91 1.57 -16.84
CA TYR A 88 -4.83 2.05 -17.86
C TYR A 88 -6.22 1.41 -17.74
N ASP A 89 -7.23 2.11 -18.22
CA ASP A 89 -8.58 1.61 -18.30
C ASP A 89 -8.73 0.73 -19.54
N ASN A 90 -8.91 -0.57 -19.34
CA ASN A 90 -9.02 -1.54 -20.42
C ASN A 90 -10.47 -1.80 -20.86
N PHE A 91 -11.47 -1.23 -20.18
CA PHE A 91 -12.88 -1.55 -20.45
C PHE A 91 -13.34 -1.11 -21.85
N LEU A 92 -12.79 -0.02 -22.37
CA LEU A 92 -13.14 0.54 -23.69
C LEU A 92 -12.04 0.34 -24.74
N GLU A 93 -10.91 -0.25 -24.36
CA GLU A 93 -9.76 -0.37 -25.25
C GLU A 93 -9.86 -1.65 -26.10
N PRO A 94 -9.47 -1.61 -27.38
CA PRO A 94 -9.55 -2.76 -28.27
C PRO A 94 -8.57 -3.88 -27.91
N THR A 95 -7.57 -3.56 -27.09
CA THR A 95 -6.54 -4.46 -26.58
C THR A 95 -6.21 -4.05 -25.15
N THR A 96 -6.00 -5.04 -24.27
CA THR A 96 -5.51 -4.81 -22.92
C THR A 96 -4.19 -4.06 -22.97
N LEU A 97 -4.18 -2.86 -22.37
CA LEU A 97 -3.00 -2.04 -22.16
C LEU A 97 -2.33 -2.48 -20.84
N PRO A 98 -1.04 -2.83 -20.89
CA PRO A 98 -0.28 -3.14 -19.68
C PRO A 98 0.00 -1.87 -18.87
N ALA A 99 0.12 -2.02 -17.55
CA ALA A 99 0.63 -0.93 -16.72
C ALA A 99 2.10 -0.62 -17.05
N GLU A 100 2.51 0.62 -16.78
CA GLU A 100 3.86 1.12 -17.06
C GLU A 100 4.47 1.81 -15.84
N MET A 101 5.75 1.56 -15.59
CA MET A 101 6.58 2.41 -14.73
C MET A 101 7.35 3.39 -15.59
N LEU A 102 7.23 4.67 -15.28
CA LEU A 102 7.84 5.78 -15.99
C LEU A 102 8.83 6.54 -15.10
N ASN A 103 9.85 7.13 -15.73
CA ASN A 103 10.60 8.23 -15.13
C ASN A 103 9.77 9.51 -15.25
N SER A 104 9.38 10.12 -14.12
CA SER A 104 8.50 11.30 -14.14
C SER A 104 9.12 12.54 -14.78
N THR A 105 10.46 12.61 -14.84
CA THR A 105 11.20 13.79 -15.31
C THR A 105 11.26 13.88 -16.84
N ASN A 106 11.24 12.74 -17.52
CA ASN A 106 11.39 12.67 -18.98
C ASN A 106 10.40 11.73 -19.69
N GLY A 107 9.53 11.04 -18.96
CA GLY A 107 8.51 10.14 -19.51
C GLY A 107 9.06 8.83 -20.08
N ALA A 108 10.34 8.53 -19.88
CA ALA A 108 10.93 7.28 -20.34
C ALA A 108 10.27 6.09 -19.63
N VAL A 109 9.90 5.07 -20.42
CA VAL A 109 9.40 3.81 -19.88
C VAL A 109 10.59 3.06 -19.27
N ILE A 110 10.44 2.68 -18.00
CA ILE A 110 11.43 1.94 -17.23
C ILE A 110 11.06 0.46 -17.24
N GLN A 111 9.78 0.17 -16.98
CA GLN A 111 9.25 -1.19 -16.93
C GLN A 111 7.84 -1.21 -17.48
N VAL A 112 7.49 -2.29 -18.17
CA VAL A 112 6.13 -2.62 -18.60
C VAL A 112 5.75 -3.92 -17.89
N PHE A 113 4.56 -3.95 -17.29
CA PHE A 113 4.06 -5.13 -16.57
C PHE A 113 3.29 -6.04 -17.53
N SER A 114 3.32 -7.35 -17.31
CA SER A 114 2.92 -8.32 -18.34
C SER A 114 1.42 -8.40 -18.57
N ASP A 115 0.61 -7.91 -17.64
CA ASP A 115 -0.79 -8.25 -17.51
C ASP A 115 -1.68 -7.07 -17.07
N GLU A 116 -2.99 -7.32 -17.10
CA GLU A 116 -4.00 -6.37 -16.64
C GLU A 116 -3.91 -6.19 -15.12
N VAL A 117 -3.54 -4.99 -14.71
CA VAL A 117 -3.41 -4.62 -13.29
C VAL A 117 -4.77 -4.21 -12.75
N GLU A 118 -5.18 -4.84 -11.65
CA GLU A 118 -6.37 -4.45 -10.90
C GLU A 118 -6.03 -3.34 -9.89
N TYR A 119 -4.94 -3.52 -9.15
CA TYR A 119 -4.45 -2.55 -8.16
C TYR A 119 -2.92 -2.50 -8.12
N MET A 120 -2.38 -1.34 -7.77
CA MET A 120 -0.94 -1.14 -7.63
C MET A 120 -0.63 -0.02 -6.63
N GLU A 121 0.38 -0.23 -5.80
CA GLU A 121 0.75 0.70 -4.72
C GLU A 121 2.24 0.62 -4.38
N PHE A 122 2.88 1.80 -4.24
CA PHE A 122 4.23 1.89 -3.70
C PHE A 122 4.19 1.80 -2.16
N SER A 123 5.22 1.18 -1.57
CA SER A 123 5.45 1.29 -0.13
C SER A 123 5.67 2.75 0.28
N PRO A 124 5.38 3.14 1.53
CA PRO A 124 5.55 4.53 1.99
C PRO A 124 6.98 5.11 1.83
N ASN A 125 8.02 4.27 1.84
CA ASN A 125 9.42 4.67 1.55
C ASN A 125 9.78 4.58 0.06
N GLY A 126 8.90 3.99 -0.76
CA GLY A 126 9.10 3.81 -2.19
C GLY A 126 10.11 2.74 -2.58
N LEU A 127 10.57 1.89 -1.65
CA LEU A 127 11.47 0.80 -1.97
C LEU A 127 10.76 -0.35 -2.69
N TYR A 128 9.47 -0.53 -2.43
CA TYR A 128 8.67 -1.62 -2.97
C TYR A 128 7.46 -1.12 -3.73
N LEU A 129 6.97 -1.96 -4.64
CA LEU A 129 5.74 -1.81 -5.39
C LEU A 129 4.99 -3.15 -5.30
N ILE A 130 3.75 -3.13 -4.81
CA ILE A 130 2.83 -4.25 -4.96
C ILE A 130 2.04 -4.04 -6.25
N ILE A 131 1.93 -5.09 -7.04
CA ILE A 131 1.05 -5.17 -8.21
C ILE A 131 0.11 -6.33 -8.01
N ASP A 132 -1.17 -6.07 -8.16
CA ASP A 132 -2.23 -7.05 -8.16
C ASP A 132 -2.85 -7.11 -9.55
N TYR A 133 -3.05 -8.32 -10.06
CA TYR A 133 -3.49 -8.56 -11.42
C TYR A 133 -4.86 -9.21 -11.42
N VAL A 134 -5.60 -9.01 -12.51
CA VAL A 134 -6.87 -9.71 -12.73
C VAL A 134 -6.61 -11.19 -12.97
N ASP A 135 -7.29 -12.06 -12.21
CA ASP A 135 -7.28 -13.53 -12.32
C ASP A 135 -5.87 -14.17 -12.30
N LYS A 136 -4.92 -13.52 -11.60
CA LYS A 136 -3.51 -13.93 -11.54
C LYS A 136 -2.89 -13.60 -10.18
N PRO A 137 -1.91 -14.39 -9.72
CA PRO A 137 -1.16 -14.04 -8.52
C PRO A 137 -0.48 -12.68 -8.66
N GLY A 138 -0.55 -11.88 -7.59
CA GLY A 138 0.12 -10.60 -7.54
C GLY A 138 1.64 -10.72 -7.43
N GLU A 139 2.32 -9.58 -7.40
CA GLU A 139 3.78 -9.50 -7.33
C GLU A 139 4.26 -8.39 -6.39
N LEU A 140 5.40 -8.66 -5.74
CA LEU A 140 6.24 -7.65 -5.11
C LEU A 140 7.40 -7.31 -6.03
N ARG A 141 7.55 -6.01 -6.30
CA ARG A 141 8.50 -5.46 -7.27
C ARG A 141 9.35 -4.38 -6.61
N SER A 142 10.53 -4.14 -7.19
CA SER A 142 11.40 -3.02 -6.82
C SER A 142 10.72 -1.70 -7.18
N GLY A 143 10.59 -0.80 -6.21
CA GLY A 143 10.03 0.53 -6.43
C GLY A 143 10.93 1.46 -7.26
N LEU A 144 12.18 1.08 -7.51
CA LEU A 144 13.16 1.86 -8.28
C LEU A 144 13.12 1.54 -9.78
N ASP A 145 12.96 0.28 -10.16
CA ASP A 145 13.10 -0.19 -11.54
C ASP A 145 12.08 -1.25 -11.95
N GLY A 146 11.16 -1.65 -11.06
CA GLY A 146 10.12 -2.64 -11.37
C GLY A 146 10.64 -4.07 -11.49
N THR A 147 11.89 -4.34 -11.11
CA THR A 147 12.43 -5.71 -11.07
C THR A 147 11.58 -6.58 -10.14
N LEU A 148 11.26 -7.81 -10.56
CA LEU A 148 10.53 -8.78 -9.74
C LEU A 148 11.37 -9.18 -8.52
N ILE A 149 10.79 -9.00 -7.33
CA ILE A 149 11.37 -9.46 -6.07
C ILE A 149 10.73 -10.79 -5.69
N ARG A 150 9.40 -10.87 -5.79
CA ARG A 150 8.62 -12.04 -5.39
C ARG A 150 7.31 -12.11 -6.17
N GLU A 151 6.93 -13.31 -6.57
CA GLU A 151 5.56 -13.65 -7.00
C GLU A 151 4.80 -14.18 -5.78
N PHE A 152 3.56 -13.73 -5.59
CA PHE A 152 2.71 -14.25 -4.53
C PHE A 152 2.19 -15.65 -4.90
N PRO A 153 1.95 -16.54 -3.91
CA PRO A 153 1.47 -17.89 -4.16
C PRO A 153 0.04 -17.98 -4.70
N ASP A 154 -0.76 -16.93 -4.54
CA ASP A 154 -2.18 -16.89 -4.93
C ASP A 154 -2.63 -15.46 -5.26
N GLU A 155 -3.85 -15.31 -5.77
CA GLU A 155 -4.50 -14.04 -6.07
C GLU A 155 -4.71 -13.20 -4.80
N LEU A 156 -4.31 -11.92 -4.86
CA LEU A 156 -4.53 -11.01 -3.74
C LEU A 156 -5.99 -10.58 -3.72
N GLN A 157 -6.52 -10.39 -2.52
CA GLN A 157 -7.76 -9.65 -2.39
C GLN A 157 -7.49 -8.18 -2.71
N ALA A 158 -8.24 -7.67 -3.68
CA ALA A 158 -8.19 -6.28 -4.14
C ALA A 158 -8.00 -5.26 -3.00
N SER A 159 -6.89 -4.54 -3.03
CA SER A 159 -6.53 -3.48 -2.05
C SER A 159 -6.40 -3.92 -0.58
N SER A 160 -6.27 -5.22 -0.31
CA SER A 160 -6.20 -5.79 1.05
C SER A 160 -4.76 -6.12 1.46
N TRP A 161 -3.86 -5.15 1.36
CA TRP A 161 -2.50 -5.23 1.87
C TRP A 161 -2.12 -4.01 2.69
N THR A 162 -1.05 -4.13 3.47
CA THR A 162 -0.51 -3.00 4.24
C THR A 162 0.99 -3.18 4.51
N PHE A 163 1.68 -2.06 4.62
CA PHE A 163 3.05 -1.98 5.07
C PHE A 163 3.05 -1.59 6.55
N ASN A 164 3.90 -2.21 7.36
CA ASN A 164 4.07 -1.71 8.71
C ASN A 164 4.76 -0.33 8.69
N PRO A 165 4.58 0.50 9.73
CA PRO A 165 5.14 1.85 9.80
C PRO A 165 6.67 1.92 9.65
N LEU A 166 7.38 0.86 10.05
CA LEU A 166 8.83 0.73 9.89
C LEU A 166 9.25 0.14 8.53
N GLU A 167 8.29 -0.32 7.73
CA GLU A 167 8.45 -0.91 6.40
C GLU A 167 9.40 -2.11 6.34
N THR A 168 9.44 -2.85 7.44
CA THR A 168 10.15 -4.12 7.58
C THR A 168 9.27 -5.32 7.28
N PHE A 169 7.94 -5.14 7.30
CA PHE A 169 6.93 -6.17 7.08
C PHE A 169 5.83 -5.70 6.13
N ILE A 170 5.32 -6.65 5.37
CA ILE A 170 4.15 -6.51 4.52
C ILE A 170 3.15 -7.57 4.97
N ALA A 171 1.90 -7.17 5.13
CA ALA A 171 0.79 -8.09 5.23
C ALA A 171 -0.03 -8.04 3.95
N VAL A 172 -0.38 -9.21 3.42
CA VAL A 172 -1.27 -9.36 2.27
C VAL A 172 -2.39 -10.32 2.63
N ILE A 173 -3.56 -10.09 2.06
CA ILE A 173 -4.71 -10.98 2.17
C ILE A 173 -4.99 -11.53 0.78
N TYR A 174 -5.17 -12.84 0.68
CA TYR A 174 -5.54 -13.54 -0.55
C TYR A 174 -7.05 -13.60 -0.74
N GLU A 175 -7.51 -13.84 -1.96
CA GLU A 175 -8.94 -14.11 -2.25
C GLU A 175 -9.48 -15.33 -1.47
N THR A 176 -8.60 -16.26 -1.12
CA THR A 176 -8.90 -17.40 -0.23
C THR A 176 -9.10 -17.01 1.24
N GLN A 177 -9.02 -15.71 1.57
CA GLN A 177 -9.06 -15.13 2.92
C GLN A 177 -7.88 -15.52 3.82
N GLN A 178 -6.86 -16.18 3.25
CA GLN A 178 -5.61 -16.42 3.95
C GLN A 178 -4.80 -15.13 4.07
N VAL A 179 -4.10 -14.96 5.19
CA VAL A 179 -3.23 -13.80 5.43
C VAL A 179 -1.80 -14.26 5.48
N GLU A 180 -0.96 -13.61 4.68
CA GLU A 180 0.48 -13.77 4.79
C GLU A 180 1.11 -12.48 5.31
N ILE A 181 1.98 -12.65 6.31
CA ILE A 181 2.85 -11.58 6.79
C ILE A 181 4.29 -12.01 6.53
N PHE A 182 5.03 -11.18 5.82
CA PHE A 182 6.41 -11.49 5.47
C PHE A 182 7.30 -10.26 5.60
N ASN A 183 8.58 -10.49 5.86
CA ASN A 183 9.53 -9.40 5.93
C ASN A 183 9.94 -8.92 4.53
N THR A 184 10.29 -7.63 4.42
CA THR A 184 10.65 -7.00 3.15
C THR A 184 12.00 -7.46 2.57
N GLN A 185 12.74 -8.28 3.33
CA GLN A 185 13.95 -8.95 2.89
C GLN A 185 13.69 -10.35 2.32
N GLY A 186 12.44 -10.85 2.35
CA GLY A 186 12.03 -12.17 1.86
C GLY A 186 12.56 -13.34 2.69
N ILE A 187 13.06 -13.08 3.90
CA ILE A 187 13.71 -14.07 4.78
C ILE A 187 12.67 -14.85 5.62
N TYR A 188 11.48 -14.29 5.85
CA TYR A 188 10.46 -14.92 6.69
C TYR A 188 9.05 -14.71 6.16
N THR A 189 8.25 -15.78 6.21
CA THR A 189 6.82 -15.83 5.89
C THR A 189 6.10 -16.49 7.08
N ALA A 190 5.15 -15.80 7.67
CA ALA A 190 4.10 -16.40 8.48
C ALA A 190 2.82 -16.46 7.65
N SER A 191 2.22 -17.65 7.54
CA SER A 191 0.87 -17.80 7.00
C SER A 191 -0.11 -18.10 8.13
N LEU A 192 -1.20 -17.34 8.18
CA LEU A 192 -2.30 -17.51 9.12
C LEU A 192 -3.47 -18.18 8.38
N ASN A 193 -3.73 -19.46 8.67
CA ASN A 193 -4.68 -20.32 7.91
C ASN A 193 -6.13 -20.37 8.48
N ASP A 194 -7.06 -20.51 7.53
CA ASP A 194 -8.45 -21.03 7.42
C ASP A 194 -9.52 -20.82 8.52
N ASN A 195 -9.16 -20.62 9.79
CA ASN A 195 -10.16 -20.39 10.85
C ASN A 195 -10.33 -18.91 11.23
N LEU A 196 -9.61 -18.04 10.53
CA LEU A 196 -9.48 -16.62 10.82
C LEU A 196 -10.17 -15.85 9.68
N ARG A 197 -11.46 -15.58 9.85
CA ARG A 197 -12.21 -14.73 8.92
C ARG A 197 -12.16 -13.29 9.42
N PHE A 198 -11.77 -12.35 8.58
CA PHE A 198 -11.63 -10.94 8.94
C PHE A 198 -12.88 -10.16 8.53
N SER A 199 -13.41 -9.32 9.42
CA SER A 199 -14.48 -8.39 9.03
C SER A 199 -13.84 -7.20 8.29
N ASN A 200 -14.23 -7.00 7.04
CA ASN A 200 -13.73 -5.92 6.17
C ASN A 200 -12.23 -5.96 5.81
N GLY A 201 -11.56 -7.12 5.90
CA GLY A 201 -10.29 -7.38 5.21
C GLY A 201 -9.14 -6.42 5.51
N ARG A 202 -9.01 -5.90 6.73
CA ARG A 202 -7.92 -4.97 7.08
C ARG A 202 -6.97 -5.59 8.11
N VAL A 203 -5.70 -5.70 7.73
CA VAL A 203 -4.59 -5.83 8.67
C VAL A 203 -4.17 -4.41 9.06
N ILE A 204 -4.07 -4.13 10.36
CA ILE A 204 -3.64 -2.82 10.87
C ILE A 204 -2.36 -3.02 11.66
N PHE A 205 -1.29 -2.33 11.28
CA PHE A 205 -0.08 -2.25 12.09
C PHE A 205 -0.21 -1.10 13.10
N LEU A 206 0.12 -1.35 14.37
CA LEU A 206 0.15 -0.30 15.40
C LEU A 206 1.49 0.45 15.35
N ASP A 207 1.43 1.76 15.59
CA ASP A 207 2.42 2.73 15.11
C ASP A 207 3.77 2.77 15.87
N ARG A 208 3.93 2.02 16.98
CA ARG A 208 5.10 2.18 17.87
C ARG A 208 5.68 0.92 18.49
N ALA A 209 4.91 -0.15 18.63
CA ALA A 209 5.43 -1.48 18.92
C ALA A 209 5.29 -2.28 17.63
N GLN A 210 6.27 -3.10 17.27
CA GLN A 210 6.21 -3.99 16.11
C GLN A 210 5.08 -5.02 16.28
N THR A 211 3.83 -4.58 16.20
CA THR A 211 2.62 -5.30 16.57
C THR A 211 1.59 -5.03 15.46
N ALA A 212 1.05 -6.10 14.90
CA ALA A 212 -0.07 -6.06 13.99
C ALA A 212 -1.33 -6.39 14.79
N THR A 213 -2.33 -5.53 14.77
CA THR A 213 -3.68 -5.90 15.22
C THR A 213 -4.44 -6.40 14.01
N THR A 214 -4.97 -7.61 14.11
CA THR A 214 -5.90 -8.15 13.12
C THR A 214 -7.30 -8.20 13.74
N LEU A 215 -8.31 -7.75 13.00
CA LEU A 215 -9.68 -7.60 13.49
C LEU A 215 -10.59 -8.63 12.79
N TYR A 216 -11.24 -9.48 13.57
CA TYR A 216 -11.87 -10.71 13.08
C TYR A 216 -13.39 -10.54 12.91
N GLN A 217 -13.99 -11.48 12.19
CA GLN A 217 -15.42 -11.52 11.85
C GLN A 217 -16.29 -12.05 13.00
N ASP A 218 -15.68 -12.67 14.01
CA ASP A 218 -16.35 -13.23 15.19
C ASP A 218 -16.51 -12.23 16.34
N ASN A 219 -16.32 -10.92 16.09
CA ASN A 219 -16.27 -9.83 17.08
C ASN A 219 -15.12 -9.97 18.10
N HIS A 220 -13.98 -10.49 17.66
CA HIS A 220 -12.73 -10.45 18.42
C HIS A 220 -11.63 -9.73 17.62
N ALA A 221 -10.78 -8.97 18.29
CA ALA A 221 -9.50 -8.52 17.77
C ALA A 221 -8.37 -9.34 18.37
N TYR A 222 -7.41 -9.79 17.56
CA TYR A 222 -6.21 -10.44 18.07
C TYR A 222 -5.01 -9.55 17.78
N LEU A 223 -4.21 -9.33 18.82
CA LEU A 223 -2.94 -8.64 18.73
C LEU A 223 -1.87 -9.67 18.37
N LEU A 224 -1.25 -9.49 17.21
CA LEU A 224 -0.12 -10.27 16.75
C LEU A 224 1.15 -9.45 16.98
N ASP A 225 1.96 -9.86 17.94
CA ASP A 225 3.26 -9.24 18.16
C ASP A 225 4.27 -9.79 17.14
N ILE A 226 4.77 -8.89 16.28
CA ILE A 226 5.71 -9.22 15.21
C ILE A 226 7.12 -9.38 15.76
N GLU A 227 7.46 -8.69 16.85
CA GLU A 227 8.69 -8.92 17.60
C GLU A 227 8.66 -10.31 18.25
N TRP A 228 7.51 -10.76 18.76
CA TRP A 228 7.31 -12.12 19.25
C TRP A 228 7.41 -13.17 18.11
N LEU A 229 6.80 -12.92 16.95
CA LEU A 229 6.99 -13.75 15.76
C LEU A 229 8.47 -13.82 15.34
N ASN A 230 9.16 -12.67 15.37
CA ASN A 230 10.61 -12.59 15.16
C ASN A 230 11.42 -13.28 16.28
N ALA A 231 10.97 -13.28 17.52
CA ALA A 231 11.70 -13.94 18.60
C ALA A 231 11.55 -15.47 18.54
N MET A 232 10.44 -15.95 17.99
CA MET A 232 10.19 -17.38 17.77
C MET A 232 10.85 -17.96 16.50
N LEU A 233 11.60 -17.16 15.73
CA LEU A 233 12.20 -17.45 14.41
C LEU A 233 12.84 -18.86 14.27
N GLY A 234 11.98 -19.85 13.99
CA GLY A 234 12.35 -21.21 13.62
C GLY A 234 12.22 -22.27 14.72
N GLU A 235 11.81 -21.90 15.92
CA GLU A 235 11.99 -22.74 17.12
C GLU A 235 10.75 -22.81 18.03
N ALA A 236 9.56 -22.37 17.60
CA ALA A 236 8.36 -22.47 18.44
C ALA A 236 8.12 -23.89 18.99
N ASP A 237 8.46 -24.92 18.20
CA ASP A 237 8.38 -26.34 18.59
C ASP A 237 9.58 -26.83 19.43
N THR A 238 10.68 -26.07 19.50
CA THR A 238 11.89 -26.38 20.29
C THR A 238 12.03 -25.54 21.55
N LEU A 239 11.26 -24.45 21.68
CA LEU A 239 11.19 -23.61 22.86
C LEU A 239 10.38 -24.29 23.96
N LEU A 240 10.91 -24.27 25.18
CA LEU A 240 10.18 -24.75 26.35
C LEU A 240 8.97 -23.83 26.63
N PRO A 241 7.89 -24.36 27.23
CA PRO A 241 6.73 -23.55 27.62
C PRO A 241 7.09 -22.31 28.45
N SER A 242 8.12 -22.38 29.30
CA SER A 242 8.61 -21.23 30.08
C SER A 242 9.29 -20.15 29.23
N GLN A 243 9.94 -20.52 28.13
CA GLN A 243 10.55 -19.55 27.20
C GLN A 243 9.48 -18.87 26.35
N LEU A 244 8.47 -19.62 25.92
CA LEU A 244 7.28 -19.07 25.25
C LEU A 244 6.52 -18.09 26.16
N ILE A 245 6.32 -18.46 27.43
CA ILE A 245 5.70 -17.59 28.45
C ILE A 245 6.59 -16.36 28.71
N SER A 246 7.91 -16.52 28.85
CA SER A 246 8.82 -15.38 29.05
C SER A 246 8.82 -14.40 27.87
N LEU A 247 8.71 -14.90 26.63
CA LEU A 247 8.63 -14.06 25.43
C LEU A 247 7.28 -13.32 25.39
N ALA A 248 6.16 -14.02 25.66
CA ALA A 248 4.83 -13.42 25.73
C ALA A 248 4.69 -12.40 26.88
N CYS A 249 5.45 -12.56 27.96
CA CYS A 249 5.54 -11.62 29.08
C CYS A 249 6.62 -10.55 28.91
N GLN A 250 7.46 -10.60 27.87
CA GLN A 250 8.32 -9.48 27.49
C GLN A 250 7.60 -8.53 26.54
N TYR A 251 6.81 -9.06 25.60
CA TYR A 251 6.02 -8.32 24.61
C TYR A 251 4.80 -9.17 24.24
N PRO A 252 3.55 -8.68 24.09
CA PRO A 252 3.00 -7.31 24.12
C PRO A 252 2.38 -6.90 25.47
N LEU A 253 2.45 -7.77 26.49
CA LEU A 253 1.72 -7.60 27.75
C LEU A 253 2.44 -6.74 28.81
N ASN A 254 3.70 -6.33 28.59
CA ASN A 254 4.53 -5.74 29.64
C ASN A 254 4.77 -4.23 29.51
N ASN A 255 4.43 -3.61 28.39
CA ASN A 255 4.88 -2.23 28.13
C ASN A 255 4.02 -1.13 28.75
N GLY A 256 2.96 -1.44 29.50
CA GLY A 256 2.17 -0.42 30.21
C GLY A 256 1.70 0.75 29.32
N GLU A 257 1.68 0.57 28.00
CA GLU A 257 1.26 1.60 27.07
C GLU A 257 -0.25 1.73 27.16
N VAL A 258 -0.68 2.92 27.57
CA VAL A 258 -2.08 3.30 27.58
C VAL A 258 -2.52 3.42 26.12
N LEU A 259 -3.28 2.42 25.67
CA LEU A 259 -4.01 2.48 24.41
C LEU A 259 -5.13 3.51 24.58
N ASP A 260 -4.91 4.75 24.15
CA ASP A 260 -5.93 5.83 24.15
C ASP A 260 -6.95 5.65 23.00
N ASP A 261 -7.39 4.42 22.76
CA ASP A 261 -8.49 4.07 21.86
C ASP A 261 -9.65 3.48 22.70
N PRO A 262 -10.74 4.24 22.93
CA PRO A 262 -11.86 3.80 23.75
C PRO A 262 -12.59 2.57 23.23
N GLU A 263 -12.57 2.30 21.91
CA GLU A 263 -13.20 1.12 21.33
C GLU A 263 -12.32 -0.13 21.56
N LEU A 264 -11.00 0.01 21.39
CA LEU A 264 -10.03 -1.08 21.63
C LEU A 264 -9.96 -1.47 23.12
N LEU A 265 -10.06 -0.49 24.02
CA LEU A 265 -10.04 -0.69 25.48
C LEU A 265 -11.21 -1.56 25.99
N ALA A 266 -12.41 -1.38 25.43
CA ALA A 266 -13.59 -2.15 25.82
C ALA A 266 -13.48 -3.63 25.42
N GLU A 267 -12.75 -3.90 24.33
CA GLU A 267 -12.55 -5.25 23.79
C GLU A 267 -11.38 -5.98 24.48
N LEU A 268 -10.32 -5.25 24.82
CA LEU A 268 -9.13 -5.76 25.53
C LEU A 268 -9.36 -6.07 27.02
N GLN A 269 -10.41 -5.52 27.64
CA GLN A 269 -10.76 -5.78 29.05
C GLN A 269 -10.95 -7.29 29.37
N LYS A 270 -11.19 -8.14 28.36
CA LYS A 270 -11.32 -9.60 28.49
C LYS A 270 -9.99 -10.36 28.61
N TYR A 271 -8.86 -9.72 28.28
CA TYR A 271 -7.53 -10.33 28.26
C TYR A 271 -6.70 -10.04 29.53
N LEU A 272 -7.28 -9.34 30.51
CA LEU A 272 -6.68 -9.03 31.82
C LEU A 272 -6.24 -10.27 32.62
N ASP A 273 -6.77 -11.47 32.30
CA ASP A 273 -6.34 -12.71 32.95
C ASP A 273 -4.95 -13.19 32.48
N ALA A 274 -4.51 -12.81 31.26
CA ALA A 274 -3.17 -13.12 30.77
C ALA A 274 -2.09 -12.24 31.44
N LEU A 275 -2.43 -10.99 31.78
CA LEU A 275 -1.56 -10.08 32.53
C LEU A 275 -1.23 -10.61 33.94
N LYS A 276 -2.22 -11.21 34.63
CA LYS A 276 -2.01 -11.85 35.93
C LYS A 276 -1.02 -13.02 35.87
N VAL A 277 -1.01 -13.79 34.77
CA VAL A 277 -0.04 -14.88 34.56
C VAL A 277 1.38 -14.34 34.45
N CYS A 278 1.57 -13.17 33.85
CA CYS A 278 2.87 -12.52 33.76
C CYS A 278 3.35 -11.91 35.09
N GLU A 279 2.45 -11.32 35.88
CA GLU A 279 2.77 -10.85 37.24
C GLU A 279 3.26 -12.01 38.13
N GLU A 280 2.56 -13.14 38.15
CA GLU A 280 2.94 -14.34 38.92
C GLU A 280 4.26 -14.97 38.46
N PHE A 281 4.64 -14.82 37.19
CA PHE A 281 5.91 -15.31 36.64
C PHE A 281 7.09 -14.38 36.95
N SER A 282 6.85 -13.06 37.07
CA SER A 282 7.89 -12.08 37.42
C SER A 282 8.33 -12.14 38.88
N GLU A 283 7.48 -12.69 39.76
CA GLU A 283 7.74 -12.86 41.20
C GLU A 283 8.49 -14.16 41.55
N ARG A 284 8.81 -15.02 40.56
CA ARG A 284 9.55 -16.29 40.75
C ARG A 284 10.94 -16.25 40.13
#